data_AF-A0AAU1HMI5-F1
#
_entry.id   AF-A0AAU1HMI5-F1
#
_cell.length_a   1.000
_cell.length_b   1.000
_cell.length_c   1.000
_cell.angle_alpha   90.00
_cell.angle_beta   90.00
_cell.angle_gamma   90.00
#
_symmetry.space_group_name_H-M   'P 1'
#
loop_
_entity.id
_entity.type
_entity.pdbx_description
1 polymer ?
#
loop_
_entity_poly.entity_id
_entity_poly.type
_entity_poly.pdbx_seq_one_letter_code
_entity_poly.pdbx_strand_id
1 'polypeptide(L)'
;MTSTQARHTRRAVLQAAVDAGSHCATADPDLFFRADDEGLAAWRTRRTEAIRLCTGCPVRAACEELALRDGDGRPDADEMVRAGLTGRELAAVRAAHTERLAAAVDADRDTEGRQLDTLTTRLQHEAGTNPDSRTAAQNDRLRALAAQIRQIRTARRARAGWGVAA
;
A
#
# COMPACT_ATOMS: atom_id res chain seq x y z
N MET A 1 8.70 13.73 -2.79
CA MET A 1 8.39 12.36 -3.24
C MET A 1 8.38 12.36 -4.76
N THR A 2 9.20 11.52 -5.41
CA THR A 2 9.19 11.39 -6.87
C THR A 2 8.13 10.37 -7.32
N SER A 3 7.67 10.44 -8.59
CA SER A 3 6.71 9.47 -9.16
C SER A 3 7.18 8.01 -9.06
N THR A 4 8.48 7.78 -9.15
CA THR A 4 9.09 6.46 -8.97
C THR A 4 9.05 6.00 -7.52
N GLN A 5 9.38 6.86 -6.56
CA GLN A 5 9.21 6.55 -5.13
C GLN A 5 7.76 6.21 -4.80
N ALA A 6 6.80 6.99 -5.31
CA ALA A 6 5.37 6.75 -5.12
C ALA A 6 4.89 5.40 -5.71
N ARG A 7 5.50 4.90 -6.79
CA ARG A 7 5.20 3.58 -7.36
C ARG A 7 5.74 2.44 -6.51
N HIS A 8 6.96 2.56 -6.00
CA HIS A 8 7.58 1.54 -5.14
C HIS A 8 6.89 1.41 -3.77
N THR A 9 6.19 2.46 -3.31
CA THR A 9 5.45 2.45 -2.05
C THR A 9 3.97 2.05 -2.19
N ARG A 10 3.51 1.64 -3.38
CA ARG A 10 2.14 1.14 -3.56
C ARG A 10 1.98 -0.18 -2.84
N ARG A 11 0.87 -0.37 -2.12
CA ARG A 11 0.61 -1.61 -1.36
C ARG A 11 0.83 -2.89 -2.17
N ALA A 12 0.31 -2.96 -3.39
CA ALA A 12 0.47 -4.15 -4.24
C ALA A 12 1.95 -4.48 -4.56
N VAL A 13 2.80 -3.45 -4.73
CA VAL A 13 4.22 -3.64 -4.98
C VAL A 13 4.93 -4.12 -3.71
N LEU A 14 4.59 -3.55 -2.56
CA LEU A 14 5.10 -4.00 -1.26
C LEU A 14 4.70 -5.45 -0.97
N GLN A 15 3.44 -5.82 -1.23
CA GLN A 15 2.94 -7.18 -1.04
C GLN A 15 3.68 -8.15 -1.95
N ALA A 16 3.79 -7.85 -3.24
CA ALA A 16 4.53 -8.69 -4.19
C ALA A 16 6.00 -8.88 -3.80
N ALA A 17 6.65 -7.85 -3.26
CA ALA A 17 8.00 -7.97 -2.73
C ALA A 17 8.05 -8.92 -1.52
N VAL A 18 7.13 -8.79 -0.58
CA VAL A 18 7.04 -9.67 0.61
C VAL A 18 6.77 -11.11 0.21
N ASP A 19 5.83 -11.35 -0.71
CA ASP A 19 5.48 -12.67 -1.21
C ASP A 19 6.66 -13.35 -1.90
N ALA A 20 7.46 -12.59 -2.66
CA ALA A 20 8.60 -13.12 -3.42
C ALA A 20 9.88 -13.30 -2.58
N GLY A 21 10.05 -12.57 -1.49
CA GLY A 21 11.35 -12.43 -0.81
C GLY A 21 11.37 -12.62 0.70
N SER A 22 10.25 -13.00 1.31
CA SER A 22 10.20 -13.18 2.77
C SER A 22 10.89 -14.48 3.22
N HIS A 23 11.85 -14.37 4.15
CA HIS A 23 12.50 -15.54 4.76
C HIS A 23 11.54 -16.39 5.60
N CYS A 24 10.46 -15.80 6.10
CA CYS A 24 9.45 -16.48 6.90
C CYS A 24 8.41 -17.24 6.07
N ALA A 25 8.48 -17.21 4.73
CA ALA A 25 7.48 -17.85 3.86
C ALA A 25 7.30 -19.35 4.11
N THR A 26 8.35 -20.03 4.59
CA THR A 26 8.34 -21.47 4.92
C THR A 26 8.43 -21.73 6.42
N ALA A 27 8.44 -20.68 7.24
CA ALA A 27 8.48 -20.83 8.70
C ALA A 27 7.08 -21.15 9.22
N ASP A 28 7.03 -21.85 10.36
CA ASP A 28 5.77 -22.09 11.07
C ASP A 28 5.16 -20.73 11.49
N PRO A 29 3.90 -20.42 11.12
CA PRO A 29 3.22 -19.23 11.60
C PRO A 29 3.22 -19.12 13.11
N ASP A 30 3.13 -20.25 13.83
CA ASP A 30 3.14 -20.28 15.28
C ASP A 30 4.44 -19.76 15.87
N LEU A 31 5.53 -19.63 15.09
CA LEU A 31 6.75 -18.93 15.54
C LEU A 31 6.51 -17.44 15.84
N PHE A 32 5.59 -16.80 15.12
CA PHE A 32 5.40 -15.35 15.13
C PHE A 32 4.25 -14.87 16.01
N PHE A 33 3.38 -15.78 16.47
CA PHE A 33 2.22 -15.46 17.29
C PHE A 33 2.31 -16.17 18.64
N ARG A 34 1.92 -15.49 19.71
CA ARG A 34 1.79 -16.08 21.04
C ARG A 34 0.57 -17.01 21.04
N ALA A 35 0.72 -18.24 21.55
CA ALA A 35 -0.41 -19.13 21.75
C ALA A 35 -1.21 -18.73 23.00
N ASP A 36 -2.51 -19.04 23.02
CA ASP A 36 -3.43 -18.59 24.07
C ASP A 36 -3.02 -19.05 25.48
N ASP A 37 -2.47 -20.26 25.60
CA ASP A 37 -2.03 -20.88 26.85
C ASP A 37 -0.52 -20.73 27.11
N GLU A 38 0.21 -20.03 26.25
CA GLU A 38 1.66 -19.89 26.38
C GLU A 38 2.03 -18.89 27.48
N GLY A 39 2.84 -19.35 28.42
CA GLY A 39 3.43 -18.50 29.45
C GLY A 39 4.35 -17.43 28.85
N LEU A 40 4.31 -16.22 29.42
CA LEU A 40 5.07 -15.07 28.92
C LEU A 40 6.58 -15.31 28.78
N ALA A 41 7.18 -16.13 29.65
CA ALA A 41 8.60 -16.47 29.59
C ALA A 41 8.94 -17.34 28.36
N ALA A 42 8.09 -18.34 28.05
CA ALA A 42 8.24 -19.17 26.87
C ALA A 42 8.08 -18.32 25.60
N TRP A 43 7.04 -17.47 25.58
CA TRP A 43 6.81 -16.52 24.49
C TRP A 43 8.03 -15.64 24.25
N ARG A 44 8.60 -15.00 25.29
CA ARG A 44 9.77 -14.11 25.14
C ARG A 44 10.97 -14.78 24.47
N THR A 45 11.22 -16.05 24.78
CA THR A 45 12.30 -16.83 24.15
C THR A 45 12.03 -17.02 22.67
N ARG A 46 10.84 -17.52 22.31
CA ARG A 46 10.43 -17.76 20.92
C ARG A 46 10.33 -16.47 20.09
N ARG A 47 9.78 -15.41 20.70
CA ARG A 47 9.75 -14.05 20.15
C ARG A 47 11.14 -13.56 19.74
N THR A 48 12.18 -13.88 20.52
CA THR A 48 13.57 -13.50 20.20
C THR A 48 14.08 -14.23 18.95
N GLU A 49 13.64 -15.46 18.72
CA GLU A 49 13.92 -16.19 17.48
C GLU A 49 13.17 -15.59 16.28
N ALA A 50 11.87 -15.32 16.43
CA ALA A 50 11.06 -14.66 15.40
C ALA A 50 11.66 -13.30 14.99
N ILE A 51 12.08 -12.48 15.96
CA ILE A 51 12.74 -11.19 15.70
C ILE A 51 14.02 -11.38 14.89
N ARG A 52 14.90 -12.31 15.29
CA ARG A 52 16.16 -12.58 14.57
C ARG A 52 15.92 -12.97 13.11
N LEU A 53 14.93 -13.83 12.86
CA LEU A 53 14.55 -14.24 11.52
C LEU A 53 14.09 -13.03 10.68
N CYS A 54 13.27 -12.14 11.27
CA CYS A 54 12.84 -10.93 10.58
C CYS A 54 13.96 -9.91 10.37
N THR A 55 14.90 -9.74 11.31
CA THR A 55 16.01 -8.77 11.19
C THR A 55 16.88 -9.07 9.96
N GLY A 56 17.10 -10.34 9.65
CA GLY A 56 17.86 -10.78 8.48
C GLY A 56 17.06 -10.82 7.16
N CYS A 57 15.77 -10.47 7.19
CA CYS A 57 14.89 -10.61 6.03
C CYS A 57 15.08 -9.43 5.05
N PRO A 58 15.36 -9.68 3.76
CA PRO A 58 15.65 -8.62 2.78
C PRO A 58 14.45 -7.71 2.51
N VAL A 59 13.23 -8.21 2.75
CA VAL A 59 11.97 -7.49 2.53
C VAL A 59 11.39 -6.93 3.83
N ARG A 60 12.20 -6.86 4.91
CA ARG A 60 11.76 -6.39 6.24
C ARG A 60 11.09 -5.02 6.19
N ALA A 61 11.68 -4.06 5.50
CA ALA A 61 11.12 -2.70 5.40
C ALA A 61 9.76 -2.66 4.68
N ALA A 62 9.58 -3.49 3.65
CA ALA A 62 8.29 -3.60 2.96
C ALA A 62 7.24 -4.27 3.85
N CYS A 63 7.63 -5.32 4.59
CA CYS A 63 6.78 -6.00 5.57
C CYS A 63 6.38 -5.06 6.72
N GLU A 64 7.30 -4.22 7.20
CA GLU A 64 7.04 -3.22 8.23
C GLU A 64 6.01 -2.19 7.75
N GLU A 65 6.21 -1.61 6.57
CA GLU A 65 5.28 -0.63 6.01
C GLU A 65 3.87 -1.22 5.81
N LEU A 66 3.76 -2.48 5.39
CA LEU A 66 2.47 -3.18 5.30
C LEU A 66 1.84 -3.38 6.69
N ALA A 67 2.61 -3.86 7.68
CA ALA A 67 2.15 -4.03 9.05
C ALA A 67 1.59 -2.74 9.65
N LEU A 68 2.29 -1.62 9.42
CA LEU A 68 1.86 -0.30 9.90
C LEU A 68 0.56 0.16 9.24
N ARG A 69 0.39 -0.07 7.93
CA ARG A 69 -0.83 0.27 7.19
C ARG A 69 -2.01 -0.63 7.53
N ASP A 70 -1.75 -1.90 7.87
CA ASP A 70 -2.75 -2.89 8.27
C ASP A 70 -3.25 -2.66 9.70
N GLY A 71 -2.50 -1.89 10.49
CA GLY A 71 -2.83 -1.63 11.89
C GLY A 71 -2.35 -2.73 12.84
N ASP A 72 -1.37 -3.53 12.43
CA ASP A 72 -0.86 -4.66 13.20
C ASP A 72 -0.26 -4.24 14.54
N GLY A 73 -0.43 -5.11 15.54
CA GLY A 73 0.09 -4.89 16.89
C GLY A 73 -0.81 -3.98 17.73
N ARG A 74 -0.84 -4.27 19.04
CA ARG A 74 -1.57 -3.49 20.04
C ARG A 74 -0.57 -2.89 21.04
N PRO A 75 -0.84 -1.68 21.57
CA PRO A 75 0.08 -1.02 22.52
C PRO A 75 0.17 -1.75 23.87
N ASP A 76 -0.85 -2.52 24.21
CA ASP A 76 -1.04 -3.22 25.48
C ASP A 76 -0.84 -4.74 25.39
N ALA A 77 -0.60 -5.28 24.19
CA ALA A 77 -0.44 -6.72 23.97
C ALA A 77 0.85 -7.05 23.22
N ASP A 78 1.59 -8.00 23.76
CA ASP A 78 2.76 -8.61 23.13
C ASP A 78 2.39 -10.03 22.69
N GLU A 79 1.59 -10.11 21.63
CA GLU A 79 1.01 -11.37 21.12
C GLU A 79 1.63 -11.77 19.78
N MET A 80 2.48 -10.93 19.19
CA MET A 80 2.91 -11.14 17.82
C MET A 80 4.23 -10.42 17.47
N VAL A 81 4.95 -10.97 16.48
CA VAL A 81 6.12 -10.36 15.83
C VAL A 81 5.88 -10.19 14.33
N ARG A 82 5.97 -8.97 13.81
CA ARG A 82 6.00 -8.67 12.36
C ARG A 82 7.18 -7.77 12.06
N ALA A 83 7.87 -8.03 10.96
CA ALA A 83 9.01 -7.22 10.50
C ALA A 83 10.12 -7.00 11.56
N GLY A 84 10.22 -7.91 12.54
CA GLY A 84 11.20 -7.86 13.61
C GLY A 84 10.82 -6.94 14.75
N LEU A 85 9.56 -6.51 14.80
CA LEU A 85 8.99 -5.68 15.84
C LEU A 85 7.87 -6.45 16.54
N THR A 86 7.78 -6.27 17.86
CA THR A 86 6.66 -6.72 18.67
C THR A 86 5.40 -5.88 18.39
N GLY A 87 4.24 -6.38 18.79
CA GLY A 87 2.98 -5.64 18.65
C GLY A 87 3.02 -4.23 19.27
N ARG A 88 3.65 -4.10 20.44
CA ARG A 88 3.82 -2.80 21.11
C ARG A 88 4.75 -1.85 20.34
N GLU A 89 5.83 -2.37 19.77
CA GLU A 89 6.77 -1.56 18.97
C GLU A 89 6.12 -1.10 17.67
N LEU A 90 5.36 -1.95 16.99
CA LEU A 90 4.58 -1.56 15.81
C LEU A 90 3.56 -0.47 16.15
N ALA A 91 2.87 -0.57 17.27
CA ALA A 91 1.95 0.46 17.73
C ALA A 91 2.66 1.80 17.99
N ALA A 92 3.86 1.77 18.59
CA ALA A 92 4.67 2.96 18.82
C ALA A 92 5.15 3.62 17.52
N VAL A 93 5.64 2.82 16.55
CA VAL A 93 6.05 3.31 15.23
C VAL A 93 4.86 3.89 14.45
N ARG A 94 3.69 3.23 14.52
CA ARG A 94 2.46 3.72 13.91
C ARG A 94 2.07 5.08 14.48
N ALA A 95 2.10 5.24 15.81
CA ALA A 95 1.79 6.50 16.46
C ALA A 95 2.73 7.63 15.99
N ALA A 96 4.04 7.36 15.88
CA ALA A 96 5.04 8.32 15.40
C ALA A 96 4.85 8.75 13.93
N HIS A 97 4.14 7.95 13.11
CA HIS A 97 3.95 8.20 11.67
C HIS A 97 2.49 8.33 11.24
N THR A 98 1.60 8.69 12.17
CA THR A 98 0.14 8.70 11.96
C THR A 98 -0.29 9.43 10.67
N GLU A 99 0.19 10.66 10.44
CA GLU A 99 -0.21 11.46 9.26
C GLU A 99 0.25 10.83 7.94
N ARG A 100 1.50 10.37 7.88
CA ARG A 100 2.08 9.72 6.69
C ARG A 100 1.34 8.42 6.38
N LEU A 101 1.04 7.63 7.41
CA LEU A 101 0.33 6.36 7.26
C LEU A 101 -1.11 6.56 6.86
N ALA A 102 -1.81 7.56 7.41
CA ALA A 102 -3.16 7.91 6.97
C ALA A 102 -3.20 8.25 5.48
N ALA A 103 -2.28 9.11 5.01
CA ALA A 103 -2.18 9.43 3.59
C ALA A 103 -1.85 8.20 2.71
N ALA A 104 -1.01 7.29 3.20
CA ALA A 104 -0.68 6.05 2.49
C ALA A 104 -1.88 5.09 2.41
N VAL A 105 -2.64 4.94 3.49
CA VAL A 105 -3.86 4.12 3.54
C VAL A 105 -4.95 4.70 2.63
N ASP A 106 -5.12 6.03 2.63
CA ASP A 106 -6.05 6.71 1.74
C ASP A 106 -5.65 6.52 0.27
N ALA A 107 -4.35 6.61 -0.05
CA ALA A 107 -3.84 6.34 -1.39
C ALA A 107 -4.06 4.87 -1.82
N ASP A 108 -3.93 3.91 -0.89
CA ASP A 108 -4.22 2.51 -1.15
C ASP A 108 -5.72 2.31 -1.49
N ARG A 109 -6.59 3.11 -0.88
CA ARG A 109 -8.05 3.13 -1.13
C ARG A 109 -8.47 3.98 -2.34
N ASP A 110 -7.59 4.82 -2.90
CA ASP A 110 -7.90 5.72 -4.04
C ASP A 110 -8.06 4.96 -5.38
N THR A 111 -9.16 4.21 -5.48
CA THR A 111 -9.59 3.51 -6.70
C THR A 111 -9.84 4.49 -7.85
N GLU A 112 -10.37 5.67 -7.55
CA GLU A 112 -10.68 6.72 -8.53
C GLU A 112 -9.41 7.35 -9.11
N GLY A 113 -8.40 7.60 -8.28
CA GLY A 113 -7.07 8.06 -8.70
C GLY A 113 -6.40 7.06 -9.64
N ARG A 114 -6.45 5.76 -9.31
CA ARG A 114 -5.94 4.69 -10.20
C ARG A 114 -6.67 4.65 -11.55
N GLN A 115 -7.99 4.84 -11.53
CA GLN A 115 -8.79 4.91 -12.75
C GLN A 115 -8.41 6.14 -13.60
N LEU A 116 -8.23 7.31 -12.97
CA LEU A 116 -7.78 8.53 -13.64
C LEU A 116 -6.40 8.36 -14.28
N ASP A 117 -5.44 7.77 -13.58
CA ASP A 117 -4.10 7.49 -14.11
C ASP A 117 -4.16 6.56 -15.34
N THR A 118 -4.97 5.50 -15.25
CA THR A 118 -5.18 4.54 -16.34
C THR A 118 -5.78 5.22 -17.57
N LEU A 119 -6.85 6.01 -17.38
CA LEU A 119 -7.50 6.74 -18.48
C LEU A 119 -6.57 7.79 -19.08
N THR A 120 -5.78 8.49 -18.26
CA THR A 120 -4.83 9.50 -18.73
C THR A 120 -3.71 8.85 -19.55
N THR A 121 -3.18 7.71 -19.10
CA THR A 121 -2.17 6.95 -19.84
C THR A 121 -2.72 6.45 -21.17
N ARG A 122 -3.96 5.93 -21.19
CA ARG A 122 -4.65 5.52 -22.43
C ARG A 122 -4.86 6.70 -23.39
N LEU A 123 -5.25 7.86 -22.88
CA LEU A 123 -5.44 9.07 -23.67
C LEU A 123 -4.12 9.51 -24.31
N GLN A 124 -3.02 9.51 -23.55
CA GLN A 124 -1.69 9.84 -24.05
C GLN A 124 -1.20 8.84 -25.11
N HIS A 125 -1.41 7.55 -24.87
CA HIS A 125 -1.07 6.50 -25.83
C HIS A 125 -1.84 6.66 -27.14
N GLU A 126 -3.18 6.79 -27.07
CA GLU A 126 -4.05 6.96 -28.25
C GLU A 126 -3.77 8.27 -29.00
N ALA A 127 -3.32 9.32 -28.29
CA ALA A 127 -2.94 10.59 -28.91
C ALA A 127 -1.56 10.52 -29.59
N GLY A 128 -0.68 9.63 -29.11
CA GLY A 128 0.67 9.43 -29.62
C GLY A 128 0.76 8.43 -30.79
N THR A 129 -0.26 7.58 -31.00
CA THR A 129 -0.33 6.68 -32.15
C THR A 129 -0.66 7.45 -33.44
N ASN A 130 0.32 7.53 -34.35
CA ASN A 130 0.26 8.06 -35.72
C ASN A 130 -0.50 9.40 -35.91
N PRO A 131 0.18 10.56 -35.76
CA PRO A 131 -0.44 11.86 -36.01
C PRO A 131 -0.87 12.07 -37.47
N ASP A 132 -0.23 11.39 -38.42
CA ASP A 132 -0.45 11.56 -39.86
C ASP A 132 -1.71 10.85 -40.40
N SER A 133 -2.36 10.00 -39.60
CA SER A 133 -3.55 9.26 -40.01
C SER A 133 -4.62 9.24 -38.92
N ARG A 134 -4.92 10.39 -38.31
CA ARG A 134 -6.02 10.48 -37.34
C ARG A 134 -7.35 10.14 -38.00
N THR A 135 -7.86 8.96 -37.68
CA THR A 135 -9.18 8.52 -38.14
C THR A 135 -10.29 9.16 -37.31
N ALA A 136 -11.49 9.26 -37.87
CA ALA A 136 -12.68 9.69 -37.12
C ALA A 136 -12.88 8.82 -35.85
N ALA A 137 -12.66 7.51 -35.97
CA ALA A 137 -12.73 6.56 -34.86
C ALA A 137 -11.72 6.87 -33.74
N GLN A 138 -10.48 7.26 -34.08
CA GLN A 138 -9.48 7.66 -33.10
C GLN A 138 -9.89 8.95 -32.37
N ASN A 139 -10.40 9.94 -33.11
CA ASN A 139 -10.91 11.18 -32.50
C ASN A 139 -12.07 10.91 -31.53
N ASP A 140 -12.98 9.99 -31.87
CA ASP A 140 -14.09 9.61 -31.00
C ASP A 140 -13.60 8.91 -29.72
N ARG A 141 -12.59 8.03 -29.82
CA ARG A 141 -11.96 7.41 -28.65
C ARG A 141 -11.27 8.44 -27.75
N LEU A 142 -10.53 9.40 -28.32
CA LEU A 142 -9.89 10.48 -27.57
C LEU A 142 -10.93 11.34 -26.84
N ARG A 143 -12.03 11.72 -27.51
CA ARG A 143 -13.14 12.45 -26.87
C ARG A 143 -13.78 11.65 -25.75
N ALA A 144 -14.02 10.36 -25.95
CA ALA A 144 -14.60 9.49 -24.94
C ALA A 144 -13.70 9.36 -23.70
N LEU A 145 -12.39 9.12 -23.88
CA LEU A 145 -11.42 9.07 -22.78
C LEU A 145 -11.36 10.40 -22.02
N ALA A 146 -11.30 11.52 -22.73
CA ALA A 146 -11.28 12.85 -22.11
C ALA A 146 -12.58 13.15 -21.34
N ALA A 147 -13.74 12.70 -21.85
CA ALA A 147 -15.02 12.85 -21.16
C ALA A 147 -15.06 12.03 -19.85
N GLN A 148 -14.59 10.79 -19.87
CA GLN A 148 -14.51 9.94 -18.67
C GLN A 148 -13.58 10.55 -17.60
N ILE A 149 -12.42 11.07 -18.00
CA ILE A 149 -11.50 11.76 -17.08
C ILE A 149 -12.18 12.98 -16.43
N ARG A 150 -12.86 13.81 -17.23
CA ARG A 150 -13.59 14.97 -16.71
C ARG A 150 -14.69 14.56 -15.74
N GLN A 151 -15.47 13.53 -16.06
CA GLN A 151 -16.55 13.03 -15.22
C GLN A 151 -16.04 12.60 -13.83
N ILE A 152 -14.98 11.80 -13.78
CA ILE A 152 -14.41 11.34 -12.50
C ILE A 152 -13.85 12.52 -11.70
N ARG A 153 -13.14 13.46 -12.36
CA ARG A 153 -12.62 14.67 -11.67
C ARG A 153 -13.74 15.53 -11.10
N THR A 154 -14.81 15.76 -11.86
CA THR A 154 -15.97 16.54 -11.40
C THR A 154 -16.66 15.85 -10.22
N ALA A 155 -16.91 14.54 -10.30
CA ALA A 155 -17.52 13.78 -9.22
C ALA A 155 -16.66 13.82 -7.94
N ARG A 156 -15.34 13.72 -8.08
CA ARG A 156 -14.38 13.81 -6.97
C ARG A 156 -14.36 15.19 -6.31
N ARG A 157 -14.38 16.28 -7.10
CA ARG A 157 -14.50 17.65 -6.57
C ARG A 157 -15.82 17.88 -5.84
N ALA A 158 -16.94 17.42 -6.42
CA ALA A 158 -18.26 17.57 -5.83
C ALA A 158 -18.35 16.85 -4.46
N ARG A 159 -17.87 15.61 -4.36
CA ARG A 159 -17.80 14.87 -3.08
C ARG A 159 -16.89 15.52 -2.05
N ALA A 160 -15.81 16.16 -2.48
CA ALA A 160 -14.89 16.86 -1.61
C ALA A 160 -15.38 18.26 -1.18
N GLY A 161 -16.61 18.65 -1.54
CA GLY A 161 -17.18 19.95 -1.19
C GLY A 161 -16.69 21.12 -2.06
N TRP A 162 -15.92 20.84 -3.12
CA TRP A 162 -15.41 21.85 -4.06
C TRP A 162 -16.37 22.06 -5.25
N GLY A 163 -17.67 22.03 -4.98
CA GLY A 163 -18.73 22.05 -5.99
C GLY A 163 -19.15 23.46 -6.39
N VAL A 164 -18.61 23.95 -7.51
CA VAL A 164 -18.96 25.15 -8.28
C VAL A 164 -18.37 26.47 -7.76
N ALA A 165 -17.15 26.77 -8.20
CA ALA A 165 -16.75 28.15 -8.47
C ALA A 165 -16.43 28.25 -9.98
N ALA A 166 -17.33 28.94 -10.70
CA ALA A 166 -17.30 29.40 -12.10
C ALA A 166 -17.09 28.36 -13.22
#